data_AF-A0A0L7QT78-F1
#
_entry.id   AF-A0A0L7QT78-F1
#
_cell.length_a   1.000
_cell.length_b   1.000
_cell.length_c   1.000
_cell.angle_alpha   90.00
_cell.angle_beta   90.00
_cell.angle_gamma   90.00
#
_symmetry.space_group_name_H-M   'P 1'
#
loop_
_entity.id
_entity.type
_entity.pdbx_description
1 polymer ?
#
loop_
_entity_poly.entity_id
_entity_poly.type
_entity_poly.pdbx_seq_one_letter_code
_entity_poly.pdbx_strand_id
1 'polypeptide(L)'
;MHMKHPNVLQYKESYCDVQAPKRNLDTTCQDLPSDAPLNSLFRTGAAPMPCPFKGPLEFTYSHGEQECSTPASTAEICTQDSRLLLRYQACANVLSSESFDVELECLATWKEGSTHNLVARLNLSHTHKNSDEDSYRCFIYEQTSNNSWNLAQSADASCTGLRSVKDGGKMFRMRQIHSPALCTFPSWVIENKIWMALDPITSRLLASPYNLTILNKHLDNFLREKIFRNKEDAVNTFVEFINSRTPDFYCNGTGTLVKRWKKCIESNRNYFD
;
A
#
# COMPACT_ATOMS: atom_id res chain seq x y z
N MET A 1 23.74 16.58 -6.22
CA MET A 1 22.49 16.00 -5.66
C MET A 1 21.32 16.81 -6.18
N HIS A 2 20.23 16.16 -6.59
CA HIS A 2 19.08 16.78 -7.25
C HIS A 2 17.78 16.22 -6.65
N MET A 3 16.84 17.10 -6.33
CA MET A 3 15.55 16.71 -5.76
C MET A 3 14.57 16.37 -6.89
N LYS A 4 14.08 15.12 -6.92
CA LYS A 4 13.02 14.70 -7.85
C LYS A 4 11.64 14.78 -7.21
N HIS A 5 11.55 14.44 -5.94
CA HIS A 5 10.34 14.50 -5.12
C HIS A 5 10.76 14.79 -3.66
N PRO A 6 9.90 15.35 -2.78
CA PRO A 6 10.23 15.53 -1.37
C PRO A 6 10.71 14.26 -0.64
N ASN A 7 10.34 13.09 -1.16
CA ASN A 7 10.74 11.78 -0.62
C ASN A 7 11.89 11.11 -1.41
N VAL A 8 12.37 11.72 -2.50
CA VAL A 8 13.36 11.11 -3.43
C VAL A 8 14.39 12.14 -3.88
N LEU A 9 15.65 11.86 -3.54
CA LEU A 9 16.81 12.59 -4.04
C LEU A 9 17.62 11.70 -4.96
N GLN A 10 18.25 12.30 -5.95
CA GLN A 10 19.19 11.61 -6.81
C GLN A 10 20.57 12.25 -6.72
N TYR A 11 21.61 11.42 -6.77
CA TYR A 11 22.98 11.89 -6.70
C TYR A 11 23.90 11.04 -7.59
N LYS A 12 25.04 11.62 -7.91
CA LYS A 12 26.19 10.94 -8.49
C LYS A 12 27.30 10.99 -7.45
N GLU A 13 28.12 9.96 -7.43
CA GLU A 13 29.27 9.85 -6.55
C GLU A 13 30.56 9.71 -7.36
N SER A 14 31.67 10.11 -6.76
CA SER A 14 33.02 9.89 -7.26
C SER A 14 33.92 9.43 -6.12
N TYR A 15 35.09 8.91 -6.47
CA TYR A 15 36.04 8.45 -5.48
C TYR A 15 36.64 9.62 -4.70
N CYS A 16 36.71 9.48 -3.38
CA CYS A 16 37.37 10.46 -2.52
C CYS A 16 38.88 10.21 -2.49
N ASP A 17 39.66 11.13 -3.04
CA ASP A 17 41.13 11.11 -2.91
C ASP A 17 41.55 11.70 -1.56
N VAL A 18 41.91 10.81 -0.63
CA VAL A 18 42.26 11.15 0.77
C VAL A 18 43.58 11.93 0.87
N GLN A 19 44.39 11.95 -0.19
CA GLN A 19 45.69 12.66 -0.22
C GLN A 19 45.60 14.06 -0.83
N ALA A 20 44.45 14.42 -1.41
CA ALA A 20 44.28 15.72 -2.04
C ALA A 20 44.04 16.83 -1.00
N PRO A 21 44.61 18.04 -1.19
CA PRO A 21 44.25 19.21 -0.39
C PRO A 21 42.75 19.51 -0.56
N LYS A 22 42.12 20.18 0.41
CA LYS A 22 40.69 20.60 0.37
C LYS A 22 40.33 21.10 -1.03
N ARG A 23 39.69 20.24 -1.83
CA ARG A 23 39.31 20.56 -3.21
C ARG A 23 38.14 21.54 -3.17
N ASN A 24 38.17 22.53 -4.07
CA ASN A 24 37.04 23.42 -4.27
C ASN A 24 35.92 22.65 -5.00
N LEU A 25 34.68 23.07 -4.79
CA LEU A 25 33.48 22.42 -5.35
C LEU A 25 33.59 22.22 -6.87
N ASP A 26 34.11 23.22 -7.58
CA ASP A 26 34.26 23.19 -9.05
C ASP A 26 35.21 22.09 -9.53
N THR A 27 36.32 21.88 -8.82
CA THR A 27 37.30 20.84 -9.16
C THR A 27 36.73 19.44 -8.90
N THR A 28 35.96 19.26 -7.83
CA THR A 28 35.29 17.98 -7.54
C THR A 28 34.18 17.67 -8.56
N CYS A 29 33.50 18.68 -9.09
CA CYS A 29 32.49 18.50 -10.13
C CYS A 29 33.09 18.05 -11.48
N GLN A 30 34.35 18.41 -11.77
CA GLN A 30 35.05 17.93 -12.97
C GLN A 30 35.46 16.46 -12.88
N ASP A 31 35.71 15.98 -11.65
CA ASP A 31 36.07 14.59 -11.39
C ASP A 31 34.86 13.65 -11.43
N LEU A 32 33.63 14.17 -11.50
CA LEU A 32 32.42 13.36 -11.66
C LEU A 32 32.28 12.94 -13.13
N PRO A 33 32.41 11.64 -13.44
CA PRO A 33 32.24 11.17 -14.81
C PRO A 33 30.84 11.51 -15.34
N SER A 34 30.77 11.94 -16.59
CA SER A 34 29.48 12.23 -17.24
C SER A 34 28.57 11.00 -17.27
N ASP A 35 29.17 9.82 -17.42
CA ASP A 35 28.57 8.49 -17.44
C ASP A 35 28.37 7.86 -16.05
N ALA A 36 28.73 8.55 -14.97
CA ALA A 36 28.53 8.02 -13.61
C ALA A 36 27.05 7.67 -13.35
N PRO A 37 26.77 6.52 -12.71
CA PRO A 37 25.41 6.08 -12.44
C PRO A 37 24.68 7.07 -11.53
N LEU A 38 23.39 7.26 -11.78
CA LEU A 38 22.51 8.03 -10.89
C LEU A 38 21.98 7.11 -9.80
N ASN A 39 22.43 7.36 -8.57
CA ASN A 39 21.95 6.68 -7.39
C ASN A 39 20.74 7.43 -6.81
N SER A 40 19.79 6.69 -6.23
CA SER A 40 18.60 7.23 -5.60
C SER A 40 18.65 7.09 -4.08
N LEU A 41 18.26 8.15 -3.37
CA LEU A 41 18.08 8.17 -1.92
C LEU A 41 16.60 8.35 -1.61
N PHE A 42 16.07 7.48 -0.75
CA PHE A 42 14.69 7.52 -0.30
C PHE A 42 14.62 7.97 1.15
N ARG A 43 13.62 8.80 1.45
CA ARG A 43 13.36 9.23 2.82
C ARG A 43 12.76 8.08 3.63
N THR A 44 13.49 7.59 4.63
CA THR A 44 12.96 6.62 5.60
C THR A 44 11.80 7.24 6.39
N GLY A 45 10.64 6.57 6.42
CA GLY A 45 9.44 7.10 7.07
C GLY A 45 8.71 8.20 6.28
N ALA A 46 8.90 8.25 4.95
CA ALA A 46 8.11 9.09 4.07
C ALA A 46 6.61 8.87 4.25
N ALA A 47 5.83 9.97 4.23
CA ALA A 47 4.38 9.87 4.20
C ALA A 47 3.93 9.22 2.86
N PRO A 48 3.10 8.17 2.90
CA PRO A 48 2.56 7.55 1.67
C PRO A 48 1.73 8.55 0.87
N MET A 49 1.69 8.36 -0.45
CA MET A 49 0.88 9.17 -1.36
C MET A 49 -0.06 8.30 -2.19
N PRO A 50 -1.18 8.84 -2.71
CA PRO A 50 -2.09 8.06 -3.54
C PRO A 50 -1.42 7.48 -4.78
N CYS A 51 -1.70 6.22 -5.08
CA CYS A 51 -1.16 5.56 -6.27
C CYS A 51 -1.80 6.15 -7.56
N PRO A 52 -1.06 6.23 -8.68
CA PRO A 52 -1.56 6.84 -9.92
C PRO A 52 -2.55 5.95 -10.69
N PHE A 53 -2.74 4.70 -10.28
CA PHE A 53 -3.58 3.71 -10.96
C PHE A 53 -4.99 3.69 -10.35
N LYS A 54 -6.02 3.71 -11.20
CA LYS A 54 -7.42 3.79 -10.77
C LYS A 54 -8.17 2.48 -11.02
N GLY A 55 -9.04 2.14 -10.07
CA GLY A 55 -9.93 0.97 -10.10
C GLY A 55 -9.22 -0.37 -9.87
N PRO A 56 -10.00 -1.44 -9.67
CA PRO A 56 -9.44 -2.78 -9.74
C PRO A 56 -8.86 -3.00 -11.13
N LEU A 57 -7.68 -3.63 -11.17
CA LEU A 57 -6.94 -3.89 -12.40
C LEU A 57 -6.75 -5.39 -12.56
N GLU A 58 -6.77 -5.86 -13.79
CA GLU A 58 -6.11 -7.11 -14.16
C GLU A 58 -4.73 -6.78 -14.72
N PHE A 59 -3.77 -7.66 -14.49
CA PHE A 59 -2.45 -7.52 -15.07
C PHE A 59 -1.84 -8.85 -15.52
N THR A 60 -1.08 -8.77 -16.60
CA THR A 60 -0.10 -9.79 -16.98
C THR A 60 1.28 -9.32 -16.56
N TYR A 61 2.17 -10.26 -16.27
CA TYR A 61 3.55 -9.94 -15.93
C TYR A 61 4.51 -10.82 -16.74
N SER A 62 5.66 -10.26 -17.08
CA SER A 62 6.73 -11.02 -17.71
C SER A 62 8.00 -10.99 -16.88
N HIS A 63 8.74 -12.08 -16.95
CA HIS A 63 10.06 -12.21 -16.35
C HIS A 63 11.03 -12.66 -17.44
N GLY A 64 11.86 -11.73 -17.94
CA GLY A 64 12.63 -11.96 -19.15
C GLY A 64 11.73 -12.11 -20.38
N GLU A 65 11.95 -13.16 -21.18
CA GLU A 65 11.22 -13.38 -22.44
C GLU A 65 9.85 -14.07 -22.28
N GLN A 66 9.56 -14.64 -21.10
CA GLN A 66 8.31 -15.37 -20.86
C GLN A 66 7.26 -14.47 -20.21
N GLU A 67 6.07 -14.40 -20.82
CA GLU A 67 4.92 -13.65 -20.31
C GLU A 67 3.90 -14.60 -19.64
N CYS A 68 3.59 -14.35 -18.37
CA CYS A 68 2.52 -15.01 -17.65
C CYS A 68 1.22 -14.21 -17.85
N SER A 69 0.34 -14.75 -18.70
CA SER A 69 -0.93 -14.13 -19.08
C SER A 69 -2.18 -14.92 -18.66
N THR A 70 -2.07 -16.23 -18.41
CA THR A 70 -3.21 -17.09 -18.09
C THR A 70 -2.90 -18.04 -16.92
N PRO A 71 -3.61 -17.92 -15.78
CA PRO A 71 -4.67 -16.95 -15.49
C PRO A 71 -4.12 -15.53 -15.23
N ALA A 72 -4.94 -14.52 -15.49
CA ALA A 72 -4.56 -13.12 -15.26
C ALA A 72 -4.40 -12.84 -13.76
N SER A 73 -3.37 -12.08 -13.40
CA SER A 73 -3.17 -11.60 -12.04
C SER A 73 -4.05 -10.37 -11.78
N THR A 74 -4.32 -10.06 -10.51
CA THR A 74 -5.25 -8.97 -10.15
C THR A 74 -4.59 -7.98 -9.22
N ALA A 75 -4.92 -6.69 -9.37
CA ALA A 75 -4.49 -5.63 -8.48
C ALA A 75 -5.71 -4.88 -7.92
N GLU A 76 -5.85 -4.91 -6.60
CA GLU A 76 -6.98 -4.32 -5.88
C GLU A 76 -6.52 -3.08 -5.11
N ILE A 77 -7.28 -1.99 -5.21
CA ILE A 77 -7.02 -0.79 -4.40
C ILE A 77 -7.50 -1.09 -2.98
N CYS A 78 -6.60 -0.92 -2.00
CA CYS A 78 -6.91 -1.12 -0.58
C CYS A 78 -7.85 -0.03 -0.05
N THR A 79 -8.27 -0.13 1.21
CA THR A 79 -9.01 0.95 1.90
C THR A 79 -8.24 2.28 1.92
N GLN A 80 -6.91 2.21 1.83
CA GLN A 80 -6.02 3.35 1.63
C GLN A 80 -5.68 3.47 0.14
N ASP A 81 -5.89 4.65 -0.43
CA ASP A 81 -5.59 4.98 -1.83
C ASP A 81 -4.08 5.02 -2.17
N SER A 82 -3.23 5.01 -1.14
CA SER A 82 -1.78 4.87 -1.24
C SER A 82 -1.29 3.43 -1.35
N ARG A 83 -2.19 2.44 -1.27
CA ARG A 83 -1.85 1.02 -1.26
C ARG A 83 -2.59 0.24 -2.34
N LEU A 84 -1.87 -0.68 -2.96
CA LEU A 84 -2.37 -1.58 -3.99
C LEU A 84 -1.97 -3.01 -3.63
N LEU A 85 -2.93 -3.93 -3.54
CA LEU A 85 -2.69 -5.34 -3.31
C LEU A 85 -2.56 -6.05 -4.65
N LEU A 86 -1.35 -6.53 -4.96
CA LEU A 86 -1.06 -7.33 -6.15
C LEU A 86 -1.20 -8.81 -5.81
N ARG A 87 -2.14 -9.52 -6.44
CA ARG A 87 -2.31 -10.96 -6.33
C ARG A 87 -1.78 -11.64 -7.58
N TYR A 88 -0.59 -12.21 -7.46
CA TYR A 88 0.05 -12.95 -8.54
C TYR A 88 -0.60 -14.31 -8.71
N GLN A 89 -0.73 -14.73 -9.96
CA GLN A 89 -1.12 -16.08 -10.32
C GLN A 89 0.07 -16.82 -10.98
N ALA A 90 0.20 -18.10 -10.67
CA ALA A 90 1.09 -19.01 -11.36
C ALA A 90 0.48 -19.41 -12.72
N CYS A 91 1.28 -19.30 -13.79
CA CYS A 91 0.92 -19.73 -15.13
C CYS A 91 1.50 -21.13 -15.42
N ALA A 92 0.66 -22.05 -15.90
CA ALA A 92 1.08 -23.43 -16.19
C ALA A 92 2.27 -23.54 -17.17
N ASN A 93 2.43 -22.54 -18.06
CA ASN A 93 3.43 -22.55 -19.13
C ASN A 93 4.70 -21.75 -18.82
N VAL A 94 4.81 -21.13 -17.64
CA VAL A 94 5.95 -20.27 -17.28
C VAL A 94 6.65 -20.87 -16.06
N LEU A 95 7.84 -21.44 -16.30
CA LEU A 95 8.71 -21.97 -15.26
C LEU A 95 9.12 -20.80 -14.35
N SER A 96 9.02 -20.94 -13.03
CA SER A 96 9.19 -19.88 -12.00
C SER A 96 8.01 -18.92 -11.76
N SER A 97 6.87 -19.11 -12.41
CA SER A 97 5.66 -18.38 -12.02
C SER A 97 5.07 -18.97 -10.73
N GLU A 98 4.79 -18.10 -9.76
CA GLU A 98 4.29 -18.48 -8.44
C GLU A 98 3.06 -17.65 -8.09
N SER A 99 2.14 -18.22 -7.31
CA SER A 99 0.99 -17.50 -6.77
C SER A 99 1.34 -16.96 -5.38
N PHE A 100 1.35 -15.64 -5.25
CA PHE A 100 1.63 -14.95 -3.99
C PHE A 100 1.06 -13.53 -3.99
N ASP A 101 0.92 -12.96 -2.81
CA ASP A 101 0.38 -11.61 -2.63
C ASP A 101 1.48 -10.63 -2.21
N VAL A 102 1.48 -9.46 -2.86
CA VAL A 102 2.38 -8.34 -2.58
C VAL A 102 1.55 -7.09 -2.32
N GLU A 103 1.76 -6.46 -1.17
CA GLU A 103 1.23 -5.12 -0.92
C GLU A 103 2.24 -4.08 -1.42
N LEU A 104 1.81 -3.24 -2.35
CA LEU A 104 2.57 -2.11 -2.89
C LEU A 104 2.07 -0.82 -2.25
N GLU A 105 2.97 -0.08 -1.60
CA GLU A 105 2.69 1.23 -1.00
C GLU A 105 3.42 2.33 -1.77
N CYS A 106 2.67 3.27 -2.34
CA CYS A 106 3.19 4.35 -3.16
C CYS A 106 3.77 5.49 -2.30
N LEU A 107 4.99 5.94 -2.62
CA LEU A 107 5.73 6.92 -1.81
C LEU A 107 6.09 8.21 -2.56
N ALA A 108 6.32 8.12 -3.86
CA ALA A 108 6.69 9.26 -4.69
C ALA A 108 6.37 9.01 -6.16
N THR A 109 5.89 10.02 -6.86
CA THR A 109 5.80 10.01 -8.32
C THR A 109 6.37 11.29 -8.91
N TRP A 110 6.99 11.17 -10.09
CA TRP A 110 7.43 12.33 -10.87
C TRP A 110 7.43 11.98 -12.36
N LYS A 111 7.34 13.01 -13.19
CA LYS A 111 7.38 12.87 -14.65
C LYS A 111 8.78 13.18 -15.17
N GLU A 112 9.28 12.37 -16.08
CA GLU A 112 10.58 12.56 -16.72
C GLU A 112 10.44 12.34 -18.23
N GLY A 113 10.26 13.42 -18.99
CA GLY A 113 9.93 13.33 -20.41
C GLY A 113 8.52 12.76 -20.65
N SER A 114 8.41 11.65 -21.39
CA SER A 114 7.15 10.94 -21.67
C SER A 114 6.80 9.87 -20.64
N THR A 115 7.77 9.44 -19.82
CA THR A 115 7.61 8.39 -18.83
C THR A 115 7.27 8.98 -17.47
N HIS A 116 6.56 8.21 -16.66
CA HIS A 116 6.31 8.55 -15.26
C HIS A 116 7.02 7.56 -14.36
N ASN A 117 7.71 8.07 -13.36
CA ASN A 117 8.41 7.28 -12.36
C ASN A 117 7.55 7.20 -11.10
N LEU A 118 7.63 6.05 -10.44
CA LEU A 118 6.99 5.76 -9.17
C LEU A 118 8.00 5.03 -8.29
N VAL A 119 8.13 5.47 -7.05
CA VAL A 119 8.82 4.72 -6.00
C VAL A 119 7.77 4.11 -5.09
N ALA A 120 7.89 2.82 -4.86
CA ALA A 120 7.00 2.10 -3.97
C ALA A 120 7.76 1.15 -3.04
N ARG A 121 7.13 0.88 -1.90
CA ARG A 121 7.58 -0.13 -0.94
C ARG A 121 6.72 -1.38 -1.11
N LEU A 122 7.37 -2.53 -1.23
CA LEU A 122 6.76 -3.84 -1.42
C LEU A 122 6.82 -4.63 -0.12
N ASN A 123 5.66 -4.98 0.43
CA ASN A 123 5.53 -5.87 1.57
C ASN A 123 5.02 -7.23 1.07
N LEU A 124 5.86 -8.26 1.20
CA LEU A 124 5.49 -9.64 0.90
C LEU A 124 4.67 -10.21 2.06
N SER A 125 3.48 -10.74 1.77
CA SER A 125 2.55 -11.24 2.81
C SER A 125 3.13 -12.41 3.64
N HIS A 126 4.08 -13.15 3.08
CA HIS A 126 4.62 -14.38 3.68
C HIS A 126 6.00 -14.24 4.37
N THR A 127 6.67 -13.10 4.27
CA THR A 127 8.00 -12.91 4.88
C THR A 127 7.94 -11.91 6.03
N HIS A 128 8.22 -12.39 7.25
CA HIS A 128 8.41 -11.50 8.39
C HIS A 128 9.76 -10.79 8.27
N LYS A 129 9.70 -9.55 7.73
CA LYS A 129 10.80 -8.59 7.51
C LYS A 129 11.66 -8.89 6.29
N ASN A 130 11.30 -8.26 5.17
CA ASN A 130 12.28 -7.93 4.14
C ASN A 130 13.26 -6.88 4.70
N SER A 131 14.53 -6.94 4.28
CA SER A 131 15.42 -5.81 4.51
C SER A 131 14.86 -4.57 3.80
N ASP A 132 15.26 -3.37 4.24
CA ASP A 132 14.82 -2.14 3.55
C ASP A 132 15.25 -2.21 2.07
N GLU A 133 16.43 -2.73 1.76
CA GLU A 133 16.91 -2.92 0.38
C GLU A 133 16.02 -3.85 -0.47
N ASP A 134 15.43 -4.87 0.15
CA ASP A 134 14.50 -5.79 -0.54
C ASP A 134 13.10 -5.18 -0.73
N SER A 135 12.75 -4.21 0.12
CA SER A 135 11.41 -3.64 0.17
C SER A 135 11.21 -2.51 -0.83
N TYR A 136 12.22 -1.69 -1.12
CA TYR A 136 12.06 -0.54 -2.05
C TYR A 136 12.29 -0.94 -3.50
N ARG A 137 11.35 -0.54 -4.38
CA ARG A 137 11.47 -0.73 -5.84
C ARG A 137 11.01 0.52 -6.58
N CYS A 138 11.65 0.78 -7.71
CA CYS A 138 11.21 1.80 -8.64
C CYS A 138 10.43 1.18 -9.79
N PHE A 139 9.47 1.96 -10.26
CA PHE A 139 8.59 1.63 -11.35
C PHE A 139 8.62 2.76 -12.37
N ILE A 140 8.72 2.42 -13.64
CA ILE A 140 8.40 3.34 -14.74
C ILE A 140 7.08 2.89 -15.34
N TYR A 141 6.17 3.84 -15.56
CA TYR A 141 4.89 3.56 -16.17
C TYR A 141 4.56 4.53 -17.30
N GLU A 142 3.89 3.98 -18.30
CA GLU A 142 3.33 4.70 -19.43
C GLU A 142 1.84 4.37 -19.56
N GLN A 143 1.04 5.40 -19.75
CA GLN A 143 -0.39 5.25 -19.96
C GLN A 143 -0.64 5.03 -21.46
N THR A 144 -0.98 3.80 -21.83
CA THR A 144 -1.25 3.39 -23.22
C THR A 144 -2.65 3.81 -23.67
N SER A 145 -3.60 3.80 -22.73
CA SER A 145 -4.99 4.27 -22.94
C SER A 145 -5.53 4.85 -21.63
N ASN A 146 -6.72 5.46 -21.66
CA ASN A 146 -7.34 5.98 -20.43
C ASN A 146 -7.42 4.95 -19.29
N ASN A 147 -7.52 3.65 -19.62
CA ASN A 147 -7.75 2.56 -18.69
C ASN A 147 -6.67 1.46 -18.77
N SER A 148 -5.49 1.76 -19.32
CA SER A 148 -4.42 0.76 -19.48
C SER A 148 -3.04 1.37 -19.29
N TRP A 149 -2.19 0.67 -18.56
CA TRP A 149 -0.85 1.11 -18.20
C TRP A 149 0.14 -0.03 -18.45
N ASN A 150 1.29 0.31 -19.01
CA ASN A 150 2.44 -0.58 -19.03
C ASN A 150 3.42 -0.11 -17.95
N LEU A 151 3.91 -1.04 -17.14
CA LEU A 151 4.86 -0.74 -16.07
C LEU A 151 6.10 -1.61 -16.20
N ALA A 152 7.21 -1.09 -15.73
CA ALA A 152 8.47 -1.80 -15.60
C ALA A 152 9.00 -1.60 -14.20
N GLN A 153 9.47 -2.67 -13.56
CA GLN A 153 10.02 -2.66 -12.21
C GLN A 153 11.54 -2.82 -12.26
N SER A 154 12.24 -2.08 -11.39
CA SER A 154 13.67 -2.23 -11.17
C SER A 154 14.02 -3.58 -10.54
N ALA A 155 15.22 -4.09 -10.81
CA ALA A 155 15.70 -5.33 -10.19
C ALA A 155 15.93 -5.16 -8.68
N ASP A 156 16.40 -3.99 -8.27
CA ASP A 156 16.78 -3.65 -6.90
C ASP A 156 16.30 -2.23 -6.50
N ALA A 157 16.70 -1.79 -5.30
CA ALA A 157 16.38 -0.47 -4.77
C ALA A 157 17.23 0.67 -5.38
N SER A 158 18.27 0.39 -6.15
CA SER A 158 19.13 1.43 -6.74
C SER A 158 18.40 2.24 -7.81
N CYS A 159 17.38 1.64 -8.43
CA CYS A 159 16.60 2.21 -9.52
C CYS A 159 17.43 2.58 -10.76
N THR A 160 18.63 2.00 -10.86
CA THR A 160 19.50 2.16 -12.02
C THR A 160 18.99 1.31 -13.18
N GLY A 161 19.28 1.73 -14.42
CA GLY A 161 18.95 0.96 -15.63
C GLY A 161 17.50 1.07 -16.14
N LEU A 162 16.57 1.58 -15.34
CA LEU A 162 15.17 1.77 -15.76
C LEU A 162 15.04 3.11 -16.52
N ARG A 163 15.13 3.08 -17.85
CA ARG A 163 14.96 4.30 -18.70
C ARG A 163 13.61 4.33 -19.41
N SER A 164 13.12 3.16 -19.80
CA SER A 164 11.83 2.98 -20.44
C SER A 164 11.10 1.78 -19.84
N VAL A 165 9.83 1.63 -20.22
CA VAL A 165 9.00 0.48 -19.82
C VAL A 165 9.54 -0.85 -20.38
N LYS A 166 10.48 -0.82 -21.34
CA LYS A 166 11.08 -2.03 -21.93
C LYS A 166 12.35 -2.51 -21.23
N ASP A 167 12.90 -1.70 -20.33
CA ASP A 167 14.22 -1.95 -19.72
C ASP A 167 14.12 -2.61 -18.33
N GLY A 168 12.91 -2.91 -17.84
CA GLY A 168 12.70 -3.46 -16.50
C GLY A 168 12.84 -4.98 -16.44
N GLY A 169 13.35 -5.48 -15.30
CA GLY A 169 13.50 -6.93 -15.05
C GLY A 169 12.17 -7.68 -14.86
N LYS A 170 11.11 -6.95 -14.49
CA LYS A 170 9.72 -7.40 -14.55
C LYS A 170 8.90 -6.33 -15.23
N MET A 171 8.12 -6.72 -16.24
CA MET A 171 7.19 -5.83 -16.92
C MET A 171 5.76 -6.24 -16.60
N PHE A 172 4.87 -5.26 -16.57
CA PHE A 172 3.46 -5.44 -16.27
C PHE A 172 2.62 -4.76 -17.34
N ARG A 173 1.53 -5.42 -17.75
CA ARG A 173 0.48 -4.80 -18.55
C ARG A 173 -0.79 -4.79 -17.72
N MET A 174 -1.13 -3.63 -17.18
CA MET A 174 -2.30 -3.42 -16.35
C MET A 174 -3.45 -2.87 -17.19
N ARG A 175 -4.65 -3.43 -17.00
CA ARG A 175 -5.88 -2.95 -17.58
C ARG A 175 -6.93 -2.80 -16.48
N GLN A 176 -7.57 -1.64 -16.44
CA GLN A 176 -8.70 -1.43 -15.55
C GLN A 176 -9.85 -2.33 -15.96
N ILE A 177 -10.31 -3.13 -15.01
CA ILE A 177 -11.55 -3.90 -15.15
C ILE A 177 -12.69 -3.08 -14.56
N HIS A 178 -13.89 -3.25 -15.11
CA HIS A 178 -15.06 -2.77 -14.41
C HIS A 178 -15.08 -3.44 -13.05
N SER A 179 -15.25 -2.65 -11.99
CA SER A 179 -15.42 -3.23 -10.66
C SER A 179 -16.47 -4.33 -10.77
N PRO A 180 -16.19 -5.55 -10.30
CA PRO A 180 -17.25 -6.55 -10.17
C PRO A 180 -18.40 -5.88 -9.43
N ALA A 181 -19.64 -6.16 -9.87
CA ALA A 181 -20.84 -5.58 -9.28
C ALA A 181 -20.66 -5.51 -7.76
N LEU A 182 -20.75 -4.29 -7.20
CA LEU A 182 -20.45 -4.00 -5.80
C LEU A 182 -20.83 -5.21 -4.95
N CYS A 183 -19.84 -5.87 -4.33
CA CYS A 183 -20.09 -7.08 -3.55
C CYS A 183 -21.21 -6.73 -2.57
N THR A 184 -22.35 -7.40 -2.72
CA THR A 184 -23.45 -7.20 -1.79
C THR A 184 -23.14 -8.01 -0.55
N PHE A 185 -23.35 -7.41 0.62
CA PHE A 185 -23.35 -8.20 1.83
C PHE A 185 -24.43 -9.29 1.71
N PRO A 186 -24.20 -10.51 2.21
CA PRO A 186 -25.22 -11.55 2.18
C PRO A 186 -26.56 -11.06 2.77
N SER A 187 -27.68 -11.53 2.24
CA SER A 187 -29.01 -11.05 2.66
C SER A 187 -29.23 -11.19 4.17
N TRP A 188 -28.71 -12.25 4.78
CA TRP A 188 -28.79 -12.47 6.22
C TRP A 188 -28.12 -11.36 7.03
N VAL A 189 -27.06 -10.71 6.52
CA VAL A 189 -26.38 -9.56 7.13
C VAL A 189 -27.25 -8.30 7.05
N ILE A 190 -28.01 -8.12 5.97
CA ILE A 190 -28.74 -6.87 5.67
C ILE A 190 -30.17 -6.89 6.21
N GLU A 191 -30.83 -8.05 6.20
CA GLU A 191 -32.21 -8.23 6.65
C GLU A 191 -32.40 -7.76 8.10
N ASN A 192 -31.43 -8.07 8.96
CA ASN A 192 -31.35 -7.56 10.32
C ASN A 192 -30.45 -6.33 10.36
N LYS A 193 -31.00 -5.16 10.00
CA LYS A 193 -30.31 -3.86 9.83
C LYS A 193 -29.38 -3.43 10.98
N ILE A 194 -29.44 -4.08 12.14
CA ILE A 194 -28.65 -3.78 13.33
C ILE A 194 -28.15 -5.09 13.93
N TRP A 195 -26.85 -5.31 13.85
CA TRP A 195 -26.13 -6.31 14.61
C TRP A 195 -25.66 -5.69 15.91
N MET A 196 -25.72 -6.42 17.02
CA MET A 196 -25.17 -5.96 18.29
C MET A 196 -24.10 -6.94 18.75
N ALA A 197 -22.87 -6.47 18.87
CA ALA A 197 -21.83 -7.19 19.56
C ALA A 197 -22.21 -7.25 21.05
N LEU A 198 -22.28 -8.46 21.59
CA LEU A 198 -22.63 -8.73 22.98
C LEU A 198 -21.40 -8.49 23.90
N ASP A 199 -20.69 -7.38 23.70
CA ASP A 199 -19.51 -7.01 24.49
C ASP A 199 -19.80 -5.94 25.54
N PRO A 200 -18.93 -5.79 26.58
CA PRO A 200 -19.04 -4.68 27.53
C PRO A 200 -19.03 -3.30 26.84
N ILE A 201 -18.50 -3.26 25.62
CA ILE A 201 -18.33 -2.11 24.74
C ILE A 201 -19.46 -2.08 23.68
N THR A 202 -20.71 -2.48 24.01
CA THR A 202 -21.73 -2.95 23.02
C THR A 202 -21.63 -2.27 21.65
N SER A 203 -20.86 -2.86 20.74
CA SER A 203 -20.64 -2.27 19.43
C SER A 203 -21.78 -2.69 18.50
N ARG A 204 -22.47 -1.75 17.85
CA ARG A 204 -23.54 -2.06 16.92
C ARG A 204 -23.02 -2.02 15.49
N LEU A 205 -23.25 -3.06 14.70
CA LEU A 205 -22.92 -3.04 13.28
C LEU A 205 -24.19 -2.78 12.46
N LEU A 206 -24.24 -1.63 11.79
CA LEU A 206 -25.26 -1.32 10.80
C LEU A 206 -24.79 -1.84 9.45
N ALA A 207 -25.62 -2.66 8.82
CA ALA A 207 -25.32 -3.21 7.51
C ALA A 207 -26.30 -2.67 6.46
N SER A 208 -25.77 -2.22 5.34
CA SER A 208 -26.50 -1.98 4.10
C SER A 208 -25.95 -2.91 3.02
N PRO A 209 -26.59 -3.02 1.84
CA PRO A 209 -26.07 -3.83 0.75
C PRO A 209 -24.62 -3.57 0.39
N TYR A 210 -24.11 -2.36 0.64
CA TYR A 210 -22.78 -1.95 0.21
C TYR A 210 -21.89 -1.38 1.33
N ASN A 211 -22.44 -1.15 2.53
CA ASN A 211 -21.69 -0.54 3.64
C ASN A 211 -21.88 -1.32 4.95
N LEU A 212 -20.81 -1.40 5.73
CA LEU A 212 -20.85 -1.81 7.14
C LEU A 212 -20.39 -0.63 8.01
N THR A 213 -21.15 -0.30 9.04
CA THR A 213 -20.80 0.74 10.00
C THR A 213 -20.75 0.14 11.39
N ILE A 214 -19.59 0.15 12.02
CA ILE A 214 -19.42 -0.28 13.42
C ILE A 214 -19.56 0.95 14.32
N LEU A 215 -20.65 1.01 15.07
CA LEU A 215 -20.90 1.93 16.16
C LEU A 215 -20.34 1.32 17.44
N ASN A 216 -19.73 2.12 18.31
CA ASN A 216 -19.16 1.66 19.57
C ASN A 216 -19.93 2.33 20.70
N LYS A 217 -20.50 1.60 21.67
CA LYS A 217 -21.31 2.22 22.74
C LYS A 217 -20.55 3.23 23.60
N HIS A 218 -19.24 3.06 23.83
CA HIS A 218 -18.48 4.07 24.56
C HIS A 218 -18.37 5.36 23.76
N LEU A 219 -18.21 5.25 22.44
CA LEU A 219 -18.22 6.39 21.55
C LEU A 219 -19.65 6.97 21.46
N ASP A 220 -20.68 6.16 21.24
CA ASP A 220 -22.08 6.61 21.18
C ASP A 220 -22.50 7.33 22.47
N ASN A 221 -22.12 6.80 23.64
CA ASN A 221 -22.37 7.46 24.92
C ASN A 221 -21.61 8.79 25.03
N PHE A 222 -20.36 8.84 24.55
CA PHE A 222 -19.56 10.07 24.52
C PHE A 222 -20.12 11.11 23.54
N LEU A 223 -20.80 10.66 22.48
CA LEU A 223 -21.38 11.51 21.44
C LEU A 223 -22.86 11.87 21.67
N ARG A 224 -23.54 11.25 22.66
CA ARG A 224 -25.02 11.24 22.80
C ARG A 224 -25.69 12.62 22.90
N GLU A 225 -24.92 13.67 23.19
CA GLU A 225 -25.41 15.06 23.32
C GLU A 225 -24.50 16.07 22.60
N LYS A 226 -23.55 15.62 21.77
CA LYS A 226 -22.64 16.49 21.03
C LYS A 226 -23.23 16.84 19.65
N ILE A 227 -23.23 18.13 19.29
CA ILE A 227 -23.68 18.64 17.98
C ILE A 227 -22.45 19.15 17.23
N PHE A 228 -22.18 18.62 16.04
CA PHE A 228 -21.04 19.01 15.19
C PHE A 228 -21.48 20.02 14.13
N ARG A 229 -20.82 21.18 14.06
CA ARG A 229 -21.13 22.21 13.06
C ARG A 229 -20.32 22.05 11.79
N ASN A 230 -19.17 21.38 11.88
CA ASN A 230 -18.27 21.11 10.76
C ASN A 230 -17.49 19.80 10.99
N LYS A 231 -16.72 19.38 9.97
CA LYS A 231 -15.91 18.14 10.01
C LYS A 231 -14.81 18.21 11.08
N GLU A 232 -14.19 19.36 11.26
CA GLU A 232 -13.08 19.55 12.19
C GLU A 232 -13.54 19.37 13.65
N ASP A 233 -14.74 19.86 13.99
CA ASP A 233 -15.38 19.63 15.30
C ASP A 233 -15.56 18.13 15.59
N ALA A 234 -15.97 17.35 14.57
CA ALA A 234 -16.15 15.91 14.70
C ALA A 234 -14.81 15.18 14.89
N VAL A 235 -13.78 15.57 14.13
CA VAL A 235 -12.42 15.01 14.25
C VAL A 235 -11.85 15.31 15.63
N ASN A 236 -11.92 16.57 16.09
CA ASN A 236 -11.40 16.98 17.40
C ASN A 236 -12.13 16.25 18.54
N THR A 237 -13.45 16.12 18.45
CA THR A 237 -14.23 15.35 19.42
C THR A 237 -13.85 13.87 19.45
N PHE A 238 -13.54 13.28 18.30
CA PHE A 238 -13.07 11.90 18.24
C PHE A 238 -11.68 11.74 18.88
N VAL A 239 -10.79 12.72 18.68
CA VAL A 239 -9.48 12.77 19.35
C VAL A 239 -9.64 12.89 20.87
N GLU A 240 -10.56 13.74 21.34
CA GLU A 240 -10.90 13.84 22.78
C GLU A 240 -11.38 12.49 23.34
N PHE A 241 -12.22 11.77 22.58
CA PHE A 241 -12.69 10.45 22.99
C PHE A 241 -11.51 9.49 23.21
N ILE A 242 -10.57 9.41 22.26
CA ILE A 242 -9.38 8.57 22.37
C ILE A 242 -8.54 8.97 23.60
N ASN A 243 -8.25 10.27 23.74
CA ASN A 243 -7.43 10.79 24.83
C ASN A 243 -8.10 10.62 26.21
N SER A 244 -9.43 10.52 26.26
CA SER A 244 -10.18 10.27 27.50
C SER A 244 -10.10 8.82 28.00
N ARG A 245 -9.55 7.88 27.22
CA ARG A 245 -9.45 6.46 27.60
C ARG A 245 -8.12 6.16 28.28
N THR A 246 -8.17 5.40 29.37
CA THR A 246 -6.97 4.88 30.03
C THR A 246 -6.33 3.76 29.22
N PRO A 247 -5.02 3.48 29.37
CA PRO A 247 -4.39 2.31 28.73
C PRO A 247 -5.12 0.99 29.03
N ASP A 248 -5.64 0.84 30.26
CA ASP A 248 -6.43 -0.32 30.68
C ASP A 248 -7.70 -0.53 29.86
N PHE A 249 -8.29 0.52 29.30
CA PHE A 249 -9.44 0.41 28.39
C PHE A 249 -9.10 -0.47 27.18
N TYR A 250 -7.93 -0.25 26.59
CA TYR A 250 -7.45 -1.02 25.44
C TYR A 250 -6.99 -2.41 25.86
N CYS A 251 -6.21 -2.51 26.94
CA CYS A 251 -5.73 -3.80 27.47
C CYS A 251 -6.87 -4.73 27.89
N ASN A 252 -7.92 -4.21 28.53
CA ASN A 252 -9.11 -4.99 28.87
C ASN A 252 -9.83 -5.49 27.61
N GLY A 253 -9.94 -4.66 26.57
CA GLY A 253 -10.48 -5.09 25.28
C GLY A 253 -9.71 -6.26 24.68
N THR A 254 -8.38 -6.16 24.61
CA THR A 254 -7.52 -7.22 24.06
C THR A 254 -7.53 -8.49 24.91
N GLY A 255 -7.48 -8.37 26.24
CA GLY A 255 -7.52 -9.51 27.17
C GLY A 255 -8.86 -10.27 27.15
N THR A 256 -9.94 -9.61 26.72
CA THR A 256 -11.26 -10.24 26.59
C THR A 256 -11.35 -11.17 25.38
N LEU A 257 -10.50 -11.01 24.36
CA LEU A 257 -10.48 -11.87 23.15
C LEU A 257 -10.20 -13.34 23.50
N VAL A 258 -9.26 -13.60 24.41
CA VAL A 258 -8.89 -14.97 24.83
C VAL A 258 -10.07 -15.67 25.50
N LYS A 259 -10.79 -14.95 26.39
CA LYS A 259 -12.01 -15.48 27.04
C LYS A 259 -13.11 -15.76 26.02
N ARG A 260 -13.22 -14.96 24.98
CA ARG A 260 -14.21 -15.09 23.90
C ARG A 260 -13.93 -16.24 22.96
N TRP A 261 -12.68 -16.47 22.58
CA TRP A 261 -12.32 -17.64 21.80
C TRP A 261 -12.65 -18.93 22.53
N LYS A 262 -12.43 -18.96 23.84
CA LYS A 262 -12.80 -20.11 24.66
C LYS A 262 -14.32 -20.35 24.62
N LYS A 263 -15.13 -19.32 24.82
CA LYS A 263 -16.59 -19.44 24.73
C LYS A 263 -17.10 -19.78 23.32
N CYS A 264 -16.41 -19.34 22.26
CA CYS A 264 -16.73 -19.73 20.88
C CYS A 264 -16.60 -21.23 20.63
N ILE A 265 -15.54 -21.82 21.20
CA ILE A 265 -15.34 -23.26 21.16
C ILE A 265 -16.43 -23.97 21.96
N GLU A 266 -16.74 -23.47 23.17
CA GLU A 266 -17.76 -24.03 24.07
C GLU A 266 -19.18 -23.95 23.48
N SER A 267 -19.47 -22.94 22.65
CA SER A 267 -20.77 -22.75 22.03
C SER A 267 -20.90 -23.36 20.63
N ASN A 268 -19.96 -24.20 20.20
CA ASN A 268 -19.97 -24.82 18.87
C ASN A 268 -20.13 -23.78 17.74
N ARG A 269 -19.43 -22.65 17.86
CA ARG A 269 -19.52 -21.51 16.93
C ARG A 269 -20.89 -20.82 16.87
N ASN A 270 -21.83 -21.18 17.75
CA ASN A 270 -23.04 -20.39 18.00
C ASN A 270 -22.69 -19.18 18.88
N TYR A 271 -23.59 -18.21 18.96
CA TYR A 271 -23.41 -17.01 19.78
C TYR A 271 -23.36 -17.32 21.28
N PHE A 272 -22.58 -16.53 22.03
CA PHE A 272 -22.35 -16.66 23.47
C PHE A 272 -22.13 -15.29 24.12
N ASP A 273 -22.50 -15.19 25.40
CA ASP A 273 -22.28 -14.02 26.27
C ASP A 273 -20.80 -13.80 26.62
#